data_AF-A0A318H180-F1
#
_entry.id   AF-A0A318H180-F1
#
_cell.length_a   1.000
_cell.length_b   1.000
_cell.length_c   1.000
_cell.angle_alpha   90.00
_cell.angle_beta   90.00
_cell.angle_gamma   90.00
#
_symmetry.space_group_name_H-M   'P 1'
#
loop_
_entity.id
_entity.type
_entity.pdbx_description
1 polymer ?
#
loop_
_entity_poly.entity_id
_entity_poly.type
_entity_poly.pdbx_seq_one_letter_code
_entity_poly.pdbx_strand_id
1 'polypeptide(L)'
;MGTRGSCRRVVRPGSYSPMTRAARVYHRALPIRNLPTMSSSPPVVRQIVSINVGTARPLLAQGRRVLSAIGKRPVDGPVEVRALGLAGDEQADLSVHGGLSKAVYAYPAEHAAFWQRARAEAGAGLFDEPLPPGRFGENLTLRGLLETELWIGDRLVFPDCVLVVSEPRQPCFKFNAVMGFAHAAKVMAESGFCGCYLSVEQAGTLQAGQAFELVPGARQRSLPEVFLPKARRITRDD
;
A
#
# COMPACT_ATOMS: atom_id res chain seq x y z
N MET A 1 48.16 56.30 -27.00
CA MET A 1 47.08 55.91 -27.94
C MET A 1 46.33 54.74 -27.33
N GLY A 2 45.01 54.84 -27.17
CA GLY A 2 44.14 53.68 -26.89
C GLY A 2 43.57 53.59 -25.48
N THR A 3 42.52 54.38 -25.25
CA THR A 3 41.57 54.31 -24.14
C THR A 3 40.73 53.04 -24.19
N ARG A 4 40.46 52.36 -23.06
CA ARG A 4 39.22 51.59 -22.85
C ARG A 4 38.78 51.68 -21.39
N GLY A 5 37.71 52.43 -21.19
CA GLY A 5 37.06 52.67 -19.91
C GLY A 5 36.33 51.43 -19.39
N SER A 6 36.42 51.27 -18.07
CA SER A 6 35.62 50.39 -17.24
C SER A 6 34.14 50.76 -17.33
N CYS A 7 33.33 49.91 -17.97
CA CYS A 7 31.87 49.97 -17.88
C CYS A 7 31.41 49.01 -16.78
N ARG A 8 31.16 49.54 -15.58
CA ARG A 8 30.47 48.83 -14.49
C ARG A 8 29.00 48.64 -14.88
N ARG A 9 28.61 47.42 -15.23
CA ARG A 9 27.19 47.06 -15.37
C ARG A 9 26.63 46.74 -13.99
N VAL A 10 25.86 47.68 -13.46
CA VAL A 10 25.00 47.50 -12.29
C VAL A 10 23.88 46.54 -12.70
N VAL A 11 23.96 45.28 -12.26
CA VAL A 11 22.86 44.32 -12.36
C VAL A 11 22.05 44.45 -11.08
N ARG A 12 20.80 44.93 -11.21
CA ARG A 12 19.79 44.86 -10.15
C ARG A 12 19.14 43.47 -10.20
N PRO A 13 19.20 42.65 -9.14
CA PRO A 13 18.31 41.50 -9.01
C PRO A 13 16.95 42.00 -8.51
N GLY A 14 15.92 41.77 -9.32
CA GLY A 14 14.54 42.08 -9.01
C GLY A 14 13.97 41.26 -7.86
N SER A 15 13.09 41.93 -7.12
CA SER A 15 11.90 41.40 -6.43
C SER A 15 11.84 39.89 -6.18
N TYR A 16 12.17 39.52 -4.94
CA TYR A 16 11.65 38.31 -4.31
C TYR A 16 10.12 38.40 -4.22
N SER A 17 9.41 37.53 -4.93
CA SER A 17 8.01 37.23 -4.68
C SER A 17 7.96 36.04 -3.71
N PRO A 18 7.53 36.21 -2.45
CA PRO A 18 7.38 35.09 -1.54
C PRO A 18 6.19 34.23 -1.94
N MET A 19 6.44 32.93 -1.96
CA MET A 19 5.48 31.84 -2.15
C MET A 19 4.16 32.07 -1.42
N THR A 20 3.10 31.75 -2.14
CA THR A 20 1.71 31.76 -1.75
C THR A 20 1.49 30.99 -0.45
N ARG A 21 0.90 31.71 0.49
CA ARG A 21 0.48 31.36 1.83
C ARG A 21 -0.66 30.31 1.77
N ALA A 22 -0.33 29.04 1.93
CA ALA A 22 -1.32 27.95 2.12
C ALA A 22 -0.88 26.98 3.22
N ALA A 23 -0.50 27.52 4.37
CA ALA A 23 -0.38 26.79 5.63
C ALA A 23 -0.75 27.77 6.74
N ARG A 24 -1.98 27.69 7.25
CA ARG A 24 -2.47 28.19 8.56
C ARG A 24 -3.97 28.42 8.52
N VAL A 25 -4.72 27.34 8.65
CA VAL A 25 -6.04 27.29 9.31
C VAL A 25 -6.06 25.83 9.81
N TYR A 26 -6.05 25.49 11.10
CA TYR A 26 -7.11 25.69 12.08
C TYR A 26 -6.51 25.61 13.49
N HIS A 27 -6.68 26.65 14.31
CA HIS A 27 -6.75 26.51 15.77
C HIS A 27 -7.56 27.67 16.33
N ARG A 28 -8.83 27.40 16.66
CA ARG A 28 -9.56 28.19 17.63
C ARG A 28 -10.43 27.24 18.44
N ALA A 29 -9.98 26.93 19.65
CA ALA A 29 -10.73 26.17 20.64
C ALA A 29 -11.94 27.00 21.10
N LEU A 30 -13.12 26.39 21.08
CA LEU A 30 -14.33 26.92 21.71
C LEU A 30 -14.60 26.13 23.01
N PRO A 31 -15.20 26.75 24.03
CA PRO A 31 -15.33 26.16 25.36
C PRO A 31 -16.31 24.98 25.36
N ILE A 32 -15.92 23.93 26.07
CA ILE A 32 -16.70 22.70 26.26
C ILE A 32 -17.86 22.98 27.23
N ARG A 33 -19.09 22.92 26.74
CA ARG A 33 -20.27 22.62 27.57
C ARG A 33 -21.24 21.71 26.80
N ASN A 34 -21.49 20.55 27.42
CA ASN A 34 -22.54 19.57 27.17
C ASN A 34 -22.59 18.88 25.80
N LEU A 35 -21.86 17.76 25.66
CA LEU A 35 -22.16 16.76 24.62
C LEU A 35 -23.14 15.70 25.16
N PRO A 36 -24.20 15.34 24.43
CA PRO A 36 -24.94 14.12 24.67
C PRO A 36 -24.08 12.89 24.31
N THR A 37 -24.33 11.80 25.03
CA THR A 37 -23.67 10.50 24.97
C THR A 37 -23.79 9.80 23.61
N MET A 38 -22.65 9.24 23.18
CA MET A 38 -22.46 8.10 22.26
C MET A 38 -23.20 8.17 20.90
N SER A 39 -22.57 8.77 19.90
CA SER A 39 -22.81 8.40 18.50
C SER A 39 -21.92 7.20 18.17
N SER A 40 -22.48 6.00 18.10
CA SER A 40 -21.79 4.87 17.48
C SER A 40 -21.73 5.17 15.98
N SER A 41 -20.53 5.46 15.46
CA SER A 41 -20.31 5.48 14.01
C SER A 41 -20.87 4.18 13.40
N PRO A 42 -21.51 4.24 12.22
CA PRO A 42 -21.96 3.02 11.55
C PRO A 42 -20.77 2.05 11.41
N PRO A 43 -20.98 0.74 11.57
CA PRO A 43 -19.91 -0.23 11.47
C PRO A 43 -19.24 -0.10 10.10
N VAL A 44 -17.91 0.01 10.10
CA VAL A 44 -17.12 0.04 8.87
C VAL A 44 -17.32 -1.29 8.16
N VAL A 45 -17.96 -1.26 7.00
CA VAL A 45 -18.16 -2.47 6.18
C VAL A 45 -16.81 -2.84 5.56
N ARG A 46 -16.31 -4.03 5.91
CA ARG A 46 -15.07 -4.59 5.37
C ARG A 46 -15.37 -5.76 4.48
N GLN A 47 -14.78 -5.81 3.29
CA GLN A 47 -15.07 -6.85 2.31
C GLN A 47 -13.89 -7.13 1.37
N ILE A 48 -13.91 -8.31 0.77
CA ILE A 48 -13.09 -8.67 -0.38
C ILE A 48 -13.71 -8.04 -1.63
N VAL A 49 -13.00 -7.15 -2.30
CA VAL A 49 -13.40 -6.60 -3.60
C VAL A 49 -13.04 -7.56 -4.73
N SER A 50 -11.87 -8.19 -4.66
CA SER A 50 -11.38 -9.13 -5.67
C SER A 50 -10.48 -10.17 -5.03
N ILE A 51 -10.57 -11.40 -5.54
CA ILE A 51 -9.58 -12.45 -5.29
C ILE A 51 -8.76 -12.60 -6.56
N ASN A 52 -7.44 -12.54 -6.43
CA ASN A 52 -6.53 -12.60 -7.55
C ASN A 52 -5.52 -13.73 -7.35
N VAL A 53 -5.32 -14.52 -8.39
CA VAL A 53 -4.33 -15.60 -8.41
C VAL A 53 -3.46 -15.48 -9.65
N GLY A 54 -2.28 -16.09 -9.63
CA GLY A 54 -1.42 -16.13 -10.79
C GLY A 54 -0.25 -17.10 -10.61
N THR A 55 0.16 -17.69 -11.72
CA THR A 55 1.36 -18.52 -11.79
C THR A 55 2.60 -17.67 -12.04
N ALA A 56 3.76 -18.17 -11.60
CA ALA A 56 5.04 -17.52 -11.80
C ALA A 56 5.39 -17.50 -13.28
N ARG A 57 5.63 -16.30 -13.81
CA ARG A 57 5.99 -16.08 -15.22
C ARG A 57 7.23 -15.21 -15.34
N PRO A 58 8.02 -15.34 -16.43
CA PRO A 58 9.16 -14.47 -16.67
C PRO A 58 8.74 -13.00 -16.75
N LEU A 59 9.40 -12.16 -15.96
CA LEU A 59 9.25 -10.71 -15.91
C LEU A 59 10.60 -10.07 -16.23
N LEU A 60 10.61 -9.09 -17.15
CA LEU A 60 11.78 -8.27 -17.39
C LEU A 60 11.81 -7.15 -16.34
N ALA A 61 12.81 -7.17 -15.45
CA ALA A 61 12.99 -6.18 -14.41
C ALA A 61 14.46 -5.80 -14.32
N GLN A 62 14.77 -4.50 -14.39
CA GLN A 62 16.15 -3.98 -14.39
C GLN A 62 17.06 -4.68 -15.42
N GLY A 63 16.54 -4.92 -16.63
CA GLY A 63 17.29 -5.59 -17.71
C GLY A 63 17.51 -7.10 -17.52
N ARG A 64 16.97 -7.70 -16.45
CA ARG A 64 17.10 -9.14 -16.16
C ARG A 64 15.74 -9.83 -16.25
N ARG A 65 15.71 -11.06 -16.78
CA ARG A 65 14.53 -11.93 -16.69
C ARG A 65 14.51 -12.60 -15.32
N VAL A 66 13.44 -12.37 -14.56
CA VAL A 66 13.21 -12.97 -13.24
C VAL A 66 11.84 -13.65 -13.23
N LEU A 67 11.69 -14.78 -12.52
CA LEU A 67 10.36 -15.36 -12.30
C LEU A 67 9.58 -14.50 -11.30
N SER A 68 8.30 -14.28 -11.60
CA SER A 68 7.42 -13.47 -10.77
C SER A 68 5.96 -13.88 -10.93
N ALA A 69 5.26 -14.02 -9.80
CA ALA A 69 3.80 -14.19 -9.77
C ALA A 69 3.06 -12.88 -9.48
N ILE A 70 3.73 -11.72 -9.60
CA ILE A 70 3.17 -10.40 -9.28
C ILE A 70 2.00 -9.99 -10.20
N GLY A 71 1.94 -10.53 -11.42
CA GLY A 71 0.86 -10.23 -12.35
C GLY A 71 -0.34 -11.13 -12.13
N LYS A 72 -0.98 -11.06 -10.96
CA LYS A 72 -2.18 -11.83 -10.65
C LYS A 72 -3.38 -11.29 -11.42
N ARG A 73 -4.40 -12.13 -11.60
CA ARG A 73 -5.64 -11.77 -12.27
C ARG A 73 -6.83 -12.12 -11.39
N PRO A 74 -7.91 -11.33 -11.42
CA PRO A 74 -9.16 -11.67 -10.76
C PRO A 74 -9.66 -13.05 -11.19
N VAL A 75 -10.24 -13.78 -10.24
CA VAL A 75 -10.96 -15.04 -10.49
C VAL A 75 -12.39 -14.94 -9.96
N ASP A 76 -13.30 -15.59 -10.66
CA ASP A 76 -14.70 -15.67 -10.28
C ASP A 76 -14.97 -16.87 -9.38
N GLY A 77 -15.98 -16.74 -8.52
CA GLY A 77 -16.45 -17.80 -7.64
C GLY A 77 -15.59 -18.05 -6.40
N PRO A 78 -15.92 -19.10 -5.64
CA PRO A 78 -15.22 -19.44 -4.40
C PRO A 78 -13.81 -20.01 -4.67
N VAL A 79 -12.83 -19.59 -3.87
CA VAL A 79 -11.41 -19.98 -3.96
C VAL A 79 -10.97 -20.60 -2.65
N GLU A 80 -10.43 -21.81 -2.72
CA GLU A 80 -9.90 -22.52 -1.56
C GLU A 80 -8.65 -21.83 -0.99
N VAL A 81 -8.60 -21.69 0.32
CA VAL A 81 -7.48 -21.17 1.11
C VAL A 81 -6.78 -22.33 1.80
N ARG A 82 -5.49 -22.51 1.51
CA ARG A 82 -4.62 -23.53 2.12
C ARG A 82 -3.52 -22.88 2.94
N ALA A 83 -2.85 -23.66 3.78
CA ALA A 83 -1.79 -23.16 4.67
C ALA A 83 -0.70 -22.32 3.98
N LEU A 84 -0.39 -22.60 2.70
CA LEU A 84 0.63 -21.89 1.91
C LEU A 84 0.07 -20.86 0.92
N GLY A 85 -1.25 -20.69 0.82
CA GLY A 85 -1.86 -19.69 -0.05
C GLY A 85 -3.16 -20.15 -0.72
N LEU A 86 -3.61 -19.37 -1.70
CA LEU A 86 -4.85 -19.63 -2.44
C LEU A 86 -4.65 -20.70 -3.51
N ALA A 87 -5.66 -21.54 -3.72
CA ALA A 87 -5.67 -22.47 -4.84
C ALA A 87 -5.55 -21.71 -6.18
N GLY A 88 -4.63 -22.15 -7.03
CA GLY A 88 -4.35 -21.52 -8.32
C GLY A 88 -3.35 -20.37 -8.27
N ASP A 89 -2.86 -19.99 -7.09
CA ASP A 89 -1.78 -19.01 -6.94
C ASP A 89 -0.42 -19.68 -6.71
N GLU A 90 0.64 -19.11 -7.27
CA GLU A 90 2.02 -19.52 -7.02
C GLU A 90 2.81 -18.42 -6.31
N GLN A 91 3.77 -18.86 -5.49
CA GLN A 91 4.78 -18.00 -4.88
C GLN A 91 6.10 -18.24 -5.59
N ALA A 92 6.53 -17.27 -6.41
CA ALA A 92 7.73 -17.41 -7.25
C ALA A 92 9.04 -17.51 -6.44
N ASP A 93 9.05 -17.03 -5.20
CA ASP A 93 10.21 -17.05 -4.31
C ASP A 93 9.76 -17.15 -2.85
N LEU A 94 9.82 -18.37 -2.31
CA LEU A 94 9.43 -18.67 -0.93
C LEU A 94 10.38 -18.07 0.12
N SER A 95 11.59 -17.63 -0.27
CA SER A 95 12.54 -17.02 0.66
C SER A 95 12.21 -15.55 0.98
N VAL A 96 11.44 -14.88 0.11
CA VAL A 96 11.14 -13.44 0.23
C VAL A 96 9.64 -13.12 0.23
N HIS A 97 8.86 -13.76 -0.63
CA HIS A 97 7.46 -13.41 -0.90
C HIS A 97 6.52 -14.61 -0.79
N GLY A 98 6.82 -15.52 0.14
CA GLY A 98 6.03 -16.72 0.36
C GLY A 98 6.33 -17.42 1.68
N GLY A 99 5.77 -18.61 1.84
CA GLY A 99 5.81 -19.39 3.07
C GLY A 99 4.63 -19.11 3.99
N LEU A 100 4.59 -19.82 5.12
CA LEU A 100 3.43 -19.83 6.04
C LEU A 100 3.07 -18.44 6.59
N SER A 101 4.07 -17.57 6.86
CA SER A 101 3.81 -16.20 7.31
C SER A 101 3.36 -15.27 6.18
N LYS A 102 3.52 -15.67 4.92
CA LYS A 102 3.22 -14.83 3.74
C LYS A 102 2.28 -15.53 2.76
N ALA A 103 1.40 -16.38 3.28
CA ALA A 103 0.53 -17.24 2.49
C ALA A 103 -0.37 -16.44 1.54
N VAL A 104 -0.92 -15.32 2.03
CA VAL A 104 -1.84 -14.45 1.28
C VAL A 104 -1.36 -13.01 1.38
N TYR A 105 -1.28 -12.29 0.26
CA TYR A 105 -1.00 -10.85 0.27
C TYR A 105 -2.31 -10.06 0.09
N ALA A 106 -2.61 -9.14 1.00
CA ALA A 106 -3.78 -8.27 0.95
C ALA A 106 -3.41 -6.81 0.69
N TYR A 107 -4.22 -6.12 -0.11
CA TYR A 107 -4.00 -4.71 -0.46
C TYR A 107 -5.30 -3.88 -0.43
N PRO A 108 -5.30 -2.67 0.18
CA PRO A 108 -6.47 -1.81 0.19
C PRO A 108 -6.80 -1.23 -1.19
N ALA A 109 -8.05 -1.35 -1.62
CA ALA A 109 -8.55 -0.78 -2.88
C ALA A 109 -8.51 0.74 -2.89
N GLU A 110 -8.55 1.37 -1.72
CA GLU A 110 -8.51 2.81 -1.50
C GLU A 110 -7.26 3.46 -2.12
N HIS A 111 -6.16 2.71 -2.23
CA HIS A 111 -4.89 3.21 -2.76
C HIS A 111 -4.82 3.23 -4.30
N ALA A 112 -5.78 2.61 -5.00
CA ALA A 112 -5.74 2.52 -6.46
C ALA A 112 -5.69 3.90 -7.14
N ALA A 113 -6.46 4.87 -6.64
CA ALA A 113 -6.49 6.23 -7.18
C ALA A 113 -5.16 6.98 -6.98
N PHE A 114 -4.48 6.74 -5.85
CA PHE A 114 -3.14 7.29 -5.61
C PHE A 114 -2.15 6.76 -6.63
N TRP A 115 -2.13 5.45 -6.85
CA TRP A 115 -1.20 4.84 -7.81
C TRP A 115 -1.49 5.19 -9.27
N GLN A 116 -2.76 5.37 -9.63
CA GLN A 116 -3.12 5.85 -10.96
C GLN A 116 -2.51 7.24 -11.23
N ARG A 117 -2.60 8.16 -10.25
CA ARG A 117 -1.97 9.49 -10.34
C ARG A 117 -0.45 9.39 -10.40
N ALA A 118 0.16 8.59 -9.53
CA ALA A 118 1.61 8.41 -9.51
C ALA A 118 2.15 7.85 -10.85
N ARG A 119 1.42 6.93 -11.49
CA ARG A 119 1.74 6.44 -12.84
C ARG A 119 1.66 7.55 -13.89
N ALA A 120 0.56 8.31 -13.89
CA ALA A 120 0.36 9.41 -14.83
C ALA A 120 1.44 10.48 -14.71
N GLU A 121 1.79 10.89 -13.48
CA GLU A 121 2.85 11.86 -13.20
C GLU A 121 4.23 11.36 -13.64
N ALA A 122 4.48 10.05 -13.56
CA ALA A 122 5.71 9.43 -14.03
C ALA A 122 5.73 9.14 -15.54
N GLY A 123 4.67 9.49 -16.29
CA GLY A 123 4.54 9.17 -17.71
C GLY A 123 4.43 7.67 -18.00
N ALA A 124 4.00 6.87 -17.03
CA ALA A 124 3.90 5.42 -17.13
C ALA A 124 2.50 4.98 -17.56
N GLY A 125 2.39 4.38 -18.75
CA GLY A 125 1.12 3.95 -19.34
C GLY A 125 0.43 5.05 -20.16
N LEU A 126 -0.65 4.68 -20.85
CA LEU A 126 -1.56 5.65 -21.47
C LEU A 126 -2.45 6.25 -20.35
N PHE A 127 -2.86 7.51 -20.51
CA PHE A 127 -3.57 8.29 -19.46
C PHE A 127 -4.78 7.55 -18.84
N ASP A 128 -5.43 6.67 -19.60
CA ASP A 128 -6.65 5.97 -19.22
C ASP A 128 -6.49 4.48 -18.90
N GLU A 129 -5.27 3.91 -18.86
CA GLU A 129 -5.12 2.48 -18.53
C GLU A 129 -5.39 2.26 -17.02
N PRO A 130 -6.50 1.58 -16.63
CA PRO A 130 -6.81 1.37 -15.22
C PRO A 130 -5.79 0.46 -14.56
N LEU A 131 -5.63 0.60 -13.25
CA LEU A 131 -4.95 -0.38 -12.39
C LEU A 131 -5.97 -1.43 -11.92
N PRO A 132 -6.10 -2.59 -12.59
CA PRO A 132 -7.02 -3.62 -12.15
C PRO A 132 -6.55 -4.25 -10.83
N PRO A 133 -7.46 -4.84 -10.05
CA PRO A 133 -7.10 -5.74 -8.96
C PRO A 133 -6.09 -6.82 -9.38
N GLY A 134 -5.19 -7.16 -8.46
CA GLY A 134 -4.08 -8.09 -8.67
C GLY A 134 -2.83 -7.45 -9.24
N ARG A 135 -2.89 -6.18 -9.69
CA ARG A 135 -1.75 -5.48 -10.29
C ARG A 135 -0.65 -5.16 -9.26
N PHE A 136 -0.98 -5.04 -7.98
CA PHE A 136 0.03 -4.87 -6.93
C PHE A 136 0.68 -6.21 -6.54
N GLY A 137 0.17 -7.31 -7.09
CA GLY A 137 0.54 -8.69 -6.78
C GLY A 137 -0.21 -9.27 -5.60
N GLU A 138 -1.27 -8.60 -5.15
CA GLU A 138 -2.13 -9.00 -4.06
C GLU A 138 -3.06 -10.15 -4.43
N ASN A 139 -3.23 -11.08 -3.50
CA ASN A 139 -4.23 -12.11 -3.55
C ASN A 139 -5.62 -11.57 -3.21
N LEU A 140 -5.70 -10.69 -2.21
CA LEU A 140 -6.96 -10.10 -1.77
C LEU A 140 -6.91 -8.59 -1.94
N THR A 141 -7.77 -8.08 -2.80
CA THR A 141 -8.04 -6.64 -2.84
C THR A 141 -9.15 -6.37 -1.84
N LEU A 142 -8.87 -5.63 -0.76
CA LEU A 142 -9.81 -5.38 0.33
C LEU A 142 -10.39 -3.96 0.26
N ARG A 143 -11.50 -3.74 0.93
CA ARG A 143 -12.09 -2.41 1.18
C ARG A 143 -12.45 -2.26 2.64
N GLY A 144 -12.33 -1.04 3.18
CA GLY A 144 -12.67 -0.70 4.56
C GLY A 144 -11.59 -1.08 5.58
N LEU A 145 -10.36 -1.33 5.11
CA LEU A 145 -9.25 -1.70 5.98
C LEU A 145 -7.93 -1.13 5.46
N LEU A 146 -7.39 -0.13 6.15
CA LEU A 146 -6.11 0.49 5.83
C LEU A 146 -4.97 -0.03 6.73
N GLU A 147 -3.74 0.14 6.27
CA GLU A 147 -2.53 -0.22 7.01
C GLU A 147 -2.46 0.46 8.39
N THR A 148 -3.00 1.67 8.51
CA THR A 148 -3.05 2.44 9.76
C THR A 148 -3.95 1.85 10.84
N GLU A 149 -4.86 0.95 10.47
CA GLU A 149 -5.77 0.26 11.39
C GLU A 149 -5.23 -1.11 11.84
N LEU A 150 -4.17 -1.60 11.20
CA LEU A 150 -3.69 -2.97 11.35
C LEU A 150 -2.58 -3.12 12.38
N TRP A 151 -2.65 -4.22 13.12
CA TRP A 151 -1.61 -4.68 14.03
C TRP A 151 -1.17 -6.10 13.69
N ILE A 152 0.09 -6.41 13.97
CA ILE A 152 0.57 -7.79 13.83
C ILE A 152 -0.22 -8.68 14.80
N GLY A 153 -0.81 -9.75 14.27
CA GLY A 153 -1.69 -10.68 14.98
C GLY A 153 -3.18 -10.34 14.95
N ASP A 154 -3.60 -9.22 14.34
CA ASP A 154 -5.02 -8.97 14.08
C ASP A 154 -5.58 -10.05 13.14
N ARG A 155 -6.83 -10.45 13.35
CA ARG A 155 -7.51 -11.52 12.61
C ARG A 155 -8.57 -10.95 11.67
N LEU A 156 -8.54 -11.38 10.42
CA LEU A 156 -9.64 -11.21 9.48
C LEU A 156 -10.47 -12.50 9.55
N VAL A 157 -11.65 -12.40 10.15
CA VAL A 157 -12.54 -13.53 10.41
C VAL A 157 -13.65 -13.54 9.37
N PHE A 158 -13.66 -14.58 8.55
CA PHE A 158 -14.70 -14.91 7.59
C PHE A 158 -15.55 -16.08 8.13
N PRO A 159 -16.74 -16.34 7.57
CA PRO A 159 -17.59 -17.47 7.96
C PRO A 159 -16.88 -18.84 8.09
N ASP A 160 -15.93 -19.15 7.19
CA ASP A 160 -15.28 -20.46 7.09
C ASP A 160 -13.74 -20.38 7.05
N CYS A 161 -13.16 -19.19 7.14
CA CYS A 161 -11.72 -18.95 7.01
C CYS A 161 -11.24 -17.89 8.01
N VAL A 162 -10.04 -18.08 8.58
CA VAL A 162 -9.41 -17.08 9.45
C VAL A 162 -7.99 -16.81 8.96
N LEU A 163 -7.74 -15.55 8.65
CA LEU A 163 -6.44 -15.03 8.23
C LEU A 163 -5.87 -14.10 9.30
N VAL A 164 -4.56 -14.18 9.55
CA VAL A 164 -3.88 -13.42 10.61
C VAL A 164 -2.85 -12.49 9.98
N VAL A 165 -2.87 -11.22 10.35
CA VAL A 165 -1.87 -10.23 9.92
C VAL A 165 -0.50 -10.59 10.45
N SER A 166 0.45 -10.84 9.55
CA SER A 166 1.78 -11.36 9.92
C SER A 166 2.88 -10.31 9.80
N GLU A 167 2.92 -9.58 8.69
CA GLU A 167 3.94 -8.58 8.39
C GLU A 167 3.49 -7.63 7.27
N PRO A 168 3.97 -6.37 7.22
CA PRO A 168 3.77 -5.52 6.06
C PRO A 168 4.53 -6.07 4.86
N ARG A 169 4.03 -5.82 3.64
CA ARG A 169 4.81 -6.15 2.45
C ARG A 169 5.97 -5.18 2.27
N GLN A 170 7.18 -5.69 2.21
CA GLN A 170 8.35 -4.88 1.89
C GLN A 170 8.39 -4.50 0.40
N PRO A 171 8.77 -3.24 0.06
CA PRO A 171 8.91 -2.82 -1.33
C PRO A 171 9.99 -3.64 -2.04
N CYS A 172 9.77 -4.00 -3.31
CA CYS A 172 10.74 -4.77 -4.09
C CYS A 172 10.84 -4.26 -5.53
N PHE A 173 11.97 -4.51 -6.19
CA PHE A 173 12.24 -4.00 -7.56
C PHE A 173 11.25 -4.54 -8.61
N LYS A 174 10.64 -5.71 -8.37
CA LYS A 174 9.62 -6.28 -9.28
C LYS A 174 8.36 -5.39 -9.33
N PHE A 175 8.07 -4.65 -8.26
CA PHE A 175 6.97 -3.69 -8.22
C PHE A 175 7.17 -2.55 -9.23
N ASN A 176 8.40 -2.03 -9.36
CA ASN A 176 8.72 -0.99 -10.35
C ASN A 176 8.38 -1.42 -11.78
N ALA A 177 8.69 -2.68 -12.13
CA ALA A 177 8.44 -3.22 -13.45
C ALA A 177 6.93 -3.29 -13.76
N VAL A 178 6.10 -3.64 -12.78
CA VAL A 178 4.64 -3.77 -12.98
C VAL A 178 3.94 -2.42 -12.98
N MET A 179 4.40 -1.50 -12.13
CA MET A 179 3.86 -0.14 -12.09
C MET A 179 4.30 0.69 -13.30
N GLY A 180 5.37 0.28 -13.99
CA GLY A 180 5.85 0.92 -15.21
C GLY A 180 6.76 2.12 -14.99
N PHE A 181 7.22 2.38 -13.76
CA PHE A 181 8.15 3.47 -13.45
C PHE A 181 9.18 3.10 -12.38
N ALA A 182 10.38 3.68 -12.51
CA ALA A 182 11.59 3.26 -11.78
C ALA A 182 11.53 3.46 -10.26
N HIS A 183 10.69 4.39 -9.78
CA HIS A 183 10.66 4.78 -8.37
C HIS A 183 9.44 4.27 -7.59
N ALA A 184 8.63 3.37 -8.17
CA ALA A 184 7.40 2.90 -7.52
C ALA A 184 7.62 2.30 -6.12
N ALA A 185 8.67 1.50 -5.94
CA ALA A 185 9.03 0.93 -4.64
C ALA A 185 9.45 2.00 -3.61
N LYS A 186 10.09 3.09 -4.07
CA LYS A 186 10.41 4.23 -3.21
C LYS A 186 9.14 4.96 -2.78
N VAL A 187 8.23 5.21 -3.72
CA VAL A 187 6.92 5.82 -3.44
C VAL A 187 6.12 4.97 -2.44
N MET A 188 6.18 3.63 -2.54
CA MET A 188 5.56 2.73 -1.57
C MET A 188 6.19 2.89 -0.18
N ALA A 189 7.53 2.93 -0.11
CA ALA A 189 8.25 3.12 1.15
C ALA A 189 7.92 4.45 1.83
N GLU A 190 7.75 5.52 1.05
CA GLU A 190 7.48 6.87 1.55
C GLU A 190 6.02 7.08 1.95
N SER A 191 5.07 6.51 1.20
CA SER A 191 3.63 6.61 1.48
C SER A 191 3.14 5.66 2.57
N GLY A 192 3.78 4.50 2.75
CA GLY A 192 3.28 3.45 3.63
C GLY A 192 2.21 2.56 3.01
N PHE A 193 1.81 2.81 1.75
CA PHE A 193 0.76 2.07 1.05
C PHE A 193 1.28 0.73 0.53
N CYS A 194 1.55 -0.18 1.46
CA CYS A 194 2.23 -1.44 1.24
C CYS A 194 1.30 -2.66 1.32
N GLY A 195 0.13 -2.52 1.93
CA GLY A 195 -0.72 -3.65 2.32
C GLY A 195 -0.04 -4.55 3.35
N CYS A 196 -0.54 -5.78 3.49
CA CYS A 196 -0.03 -6.72 4.47
C CYS A 196 -0.04 -8.15 3.98
N TYR A 197 0.91 -8.95 4.46
CA TYR A 197 0.84 -10.39 4.38
C TYR A 197 -0.04 -10.93 5.51
N LEU A 198 -0.70 -12.05 5.18
CA LEU A 198 -1.55 -12.80 6.07
C LEU A 198 -1.09 -14.27 6.10
N SER A 199 -1.01 -14.84 7.30
CA SER A 199 -0.92 -16.29 7.50
C SER A 199 -2.30 -16.90 7.66
N VAL A 200 -2.43 -18.19 7.36
CA VAL A 200 -3.69 -18.93 7.51
C VAL A 200 -3.75 -19.57 8.89
N GLU A 201 -4.70 -19.13 9.72
CA GLU A 201 -4.98 -19.77 11.03
C GLU A 201 -6.03 -20.87 10.86
N GLN A 202 -7.08 -20.61 10.08
CA GLN A 202 -8.08 -21.59 9.70
C GLN A 202 -8.24 -21.58 8.17
N ALA A 203 -7.98 -22.73 7.53
CA ALA A 203 -8.25 -22.96 6.11
C ALA A 203 -9.76 -23.01 5.82
N GLY A 204 -10.14 -22.69 4.59
CA GLY A 204 -11.54 -22.57 4.18
C GLY A 204 -11.67 -22.09 2.75
N THR A 205 -12.73 -21.37 2.44
CA THR A 205 -12.99 -20.81 1.11
C THR A 205 -13.25 -19.31 1.21
N LEU A 206 -12.80 -18.55 0.22
CA LEU A 206 -13.09 -17.12 0.12
C LEU A 206 -13.72 -16.80 -1.23
N GLN A 207 -14.57 -15.76 -1.26
CA GLN A 207 -15.20 -15.28 -2.48
C GLN A 207 -15.18 -13.74 -2.52
N ALA A 208 -15.10 -13.16 -3.74
CA ALA A 208 -15.30 -11.74 -3.93
C ALA A 208 -16.71 -11.28 -3.45
N GLY A 209 -16.78 -10.12 -2.82
CA GLY A 209 -17.98 -9.59 -2.17
C GLY A 209 -18.20 -10.09 -0.73
N GLN A 210 -17.41 -11.06 -0.25
CA GLN A 210 -17.54 -11.58 1.11
C GLN A 210 -17.06 -10.55 2.13
N ALA A 211 -17.89 -10.31 3.14
CA ALA A 211 -17.55 -9.47 4.28
C ALA A 211 -16.70 -10.21 5.30
N PHE A 212 -15.97 -9.46 6.13
CA PHE A 212 -15.21 -10.02 7.25
C PHE A 212 -15.21 -9.09 8.45
N GLU A 213 -15.01 -9.69 9.62
CA GLU A 213 -14.74 -8.96 10.86
C GLU A 213 -13.24 -8.81 11.07
N LEU A 214 -12.82 -7.65 11.59
CA LEU A 214 -11.46 -7.47 12.09
C LEU A 214 -11.46 -7.67 13.61
N VAL A 215 -10.92 -8.79 14.07
CA VAL A 215 -10.79 -9.11 15.50
C VAL A 215 -9.37 -8.73 15.98
N PRO A 216 -9.24 -7.85 16.99
CA PRO A 216 -7.94 -7.47 17.54
C PRO A 216 -7.10 -8.65 18.04
N GLY A 217 -5.82 -8.66 17.69
CA GLY A 217 -4.81 -9.51 18.32
C GLY A 217 -4.26 -8.89 19.61
N ALA A 218 -3.03 -9.25 19.97
CA ALA A 218 -2.35 -8.70 21.16
C ALA A 218 -1.99 -7.21 21.01
N ARG A 219 -1.98 -6.68 19.79
CA ARG A 219 -1.72 -5.26 19.46
C ARG A 219 -0.49 -4.67 20.15
N GLN A 220 0.61 -5.42 20.10
CA GLN A 220 1.90 -4.96 20.63
C GLN A 220 2.66 -4.07 19.64
N ARG A 221 2.52 -4.37 18.34
CA ARG A 221 3.19 -3.64 17.25
C ARG A 221 2.24 -3.37 16.11
N SER A 222 2.11 -2.10 15.73
CA SER A 222 1.25 -1.71 14.61
C SER A 222 1.94 -2.01 13.28
N LEU A 223 1.17 -2.28 12.24
CA LEU A 223 1.70 -2.54 10.90
C LEU A 223 2.58 -1.37 10.39
N PRO A 224 2.18 -0.08 10.54
CA PRO A 224 3.03 1.04 10.12
C PRO A 224 4.34 1.13 10.90
N GLU A 225 4.32 0.87 12.21
CA GLU A 225 5.53 0.84 13.04
C GLU A 225 6.51 -0.23 12.52
N VAL A 226 6.00 -1.42 12.18
CA VAL A 226 6.79 -2.51 11.60
C VAL A 226 7.37 -2.13 10.24
N PHE A 227 6.59 -1.45 9.40
CA PHE A 227 6.98 -1.09 8.04
C PHE A 227 8.09 -0.03 8.00
N LEU A 228 8.07 0.94 8.92
CA LEU A 228 9.05 2.02 8.92
C LEU A 228 10.49 1.50 9.11
N PRO A 229 11.47 2.01 8.32
CA PRO A 229 12.88 1.69 8.52
C PRO A 229 13.33 2.07 9.94
N LYS A 230 14.20 1.26 10.55
CA LYS A 230 14.74 1.50 11.92
C LYS A 230 15.20 2.95 12.15
N ALA A 231 15.77 3.61 11.13
CA ALA A 231 16.26 4.99 11.21
C ALA A 231 15.17 6.05 11.46
N ARG A 232 13.90 5.79 11.09
CA ARG A 232 12.77 6.71 11.36
C ARG A 232 12.05 6.45 12.69
N ARG A 233 12.43 5.39 13.43
CA ARG A 233 11.85 5.10 14.75
C ARG A 233 12.50 5.93 15.87
N ILE A 234 13.73 6.39 15.66
CA ILE A 234 14.50 7.13 16.67
C ILE A 234 14.02 8.60 16.80
N THR A 235 13.32 9.15 15.82
CA THR A 235 12.94 10.58 15.79
C THR A 235 11.53 10.89 16.32
N ARG A 236 10.90 9.97 17.07
CA ARG A 236 9.57 10.22 17.70
C ARG A 236 9.59 10.25 19.22
N ASP A 237 10.76 10.02 19.84
CA ASP A 237 10.95 10.02 21.30
C ASP A 237 11.85 11.17 21.79
N ASP A 238 11.83 12.32 21.10
CA ASP A 238 12.43 13.59 21.57
C ASP A 238 11.35 14.66 21.83
#